data_AF-A0A259RZ78-F1
#
_entry.id   AF-A0A259RZ78-F1
#
_cell.length_a   1.000
_cell.length_b   1.000
_cell.length_c   1.000
_cell.angle_alpha   90.00
_cell.angle_beta   90.00
_cell.angle_gamma   90.00
#
_symmetry.space_group_name_H-M   'P 1'
#
loop_
_entity.id
_entity.type
_entity.pdbx_description
1 polymer ?
#
loop_
_entity_poly.entity_id
_entity_poly.type
_entity_poly.pdbx_seq_one_letter_code
_entity_poly.pdbx_strand_id
1 'polypeptide(L)' 'YGKDGKECLIPQDRKNPRMLTPRECARLQGFPESFVIPHAKTTSYRQFGNSVAIPVIRKISEEIVRMLLDSEEGV' A
#
# COMPACT_ATOMS: atom_id res chain seq x y z
N TYR A 1 -1.37 8.39 16.56
CA TYR A 1 -1.78 9.04 15.30
C TYR A 1 -2.95 9.95 15.64
N GLY A 2 -2.65 11.21 15.99
CA GLY A 2 -3.61 12.17 16.57
C GLY A 2 -3.53 13.51 15.86
N LYS A 3 -3.67 13.48 14.53
CA LYS A 3 -3.96 14.67 13.72
C LYS A 3 -5.40 14.57 13.26
N ASP A 4 -6.12 15.69 13.28
CA ASP A 4 -7.50 15.76 12.80
C ASP A 4 -7.55 15.32 11.34
N GLY A 5 -8.12 14.14 11.06
CA GLY A 5 -8.19 13.53 9.72
C GLY A 5 -9.05 14.30 8.71
N LYS A 6 -9.32 15.58 8.95
CA LYS A 6 -10.04 16.50 8.07
C LYS A 6 -9.17 16.94 6.90
N GLU A 7 -7.84 16.93 7.05
CA GLU A 7 -6.88 17.32 6.00
C GLU A 7 -6.77 16.30 4.86
N CYS A 8 -7.14 15.04 5.12
CA CYS A 8 -7.04 13.94 4.16
C CYS A 8 -8.40 13.56 3.53
N LEU A 9 -9.35 14.50 3.51
CA LEU A 9 -10.65 14.32 2.86
C LEU A 9 -10.59 14.68 1.37
N ILE A 10 -11.17 13.82 0.55
CA ILE A 10 -11.32 13.99 -0.89
C ILE A 10 -12.63 14.73 -1.15
N PRO A 11 -12.61 15.83 -1.93
CA PRO A 11 -13.81 16.55 -2.31
C PRO A 11 -14.73 15.67 -3.17
N GLN A 12 -16.03 15.85 -3.02
CA GLN A 12 -17.04 15.14 -3.81
C GLN A 12 -18.05 16.14 -4.34
N ASP A 13 -18.45 16.00 -5.61
CA ASP A 13 -19.46 16.89 -6.19
C ASP A 13 -20.82 16.69 -5.50
N ARG A 14 -21.39 17.80 -5.00
CA ARG A 14 -22.68 17.86 -4.27
C ARG A 14 -22.79 16.89 -3.08
N LYS A 15 -21.67 16.46 -2.50
CA LYS A 15 -21.63 15.54 -1.35
C LYS A 15 -20.58 15.98 -0.34
N ASN A 16 -20.73 15.53 0.89
CA ASN A 16 -19.72 15.77 1.93
C ASN A 16 -18.38 15.13 1.53
N PRO A 17 -17.23 15.78 1.75
CA PRO A 17 -15.92 15.18 1.55
C PRO A 17 -15.76 13.86 2.30
N ARG A 18 -15.00 12.91 1.75
CA ARG A 18 -14.79 11.58 2.34
C ARG A 18 -13.31 11.22 2.43
N MET A 19 -12.97 10.29 3.30
CA MET A 19 -11.64 9.66 3.24
C MET A 19 -11.55 8.70 2.04
N LEU A 20 -10.32 8.43 1.60
CA LEU A 20 -10.02 7.25 0.76
C LEU A 20 -10.60 6.00 1.41
N THR A 21 -11.13 5.09 0.62
CA THR A 21 -11.55 3.76 1.08
C THR A 21 -10.32 2.87 1.30
N PRO A 22 -10.41 1.82 2.14
CA PRO A 22 -9.32 0.85 2.28
C PRO A 22 -8.82 0.27 0.94
N ARG A 23 -9.73 0.04 -0.03
CA ARG A 23 -9.36 -0.43 -1.36
C ARG A 23 -8.59 0.60 -2.17
N GLU A 24 -8.97 1.87 -2.10
CA GLU A 24 -8.20 2.94 -2.76
C GLU A 24 -6.81 3.09 -2.11
N CYS A 25 -6.69 2.97 -0.79
CA CYS A 25 -5.39 2.93 -0.11
C CYS A 25 -4.54 1.74 -0.58
N ALA A 26 -5.13 0.55 -0.72
CA ALA A 26 -4.43 -0.63 -1.24
C ALA A 26 -3.93 -0.41 -2.67
N ARG A 27 -4.75 0.20 -3.54
CA ARG A 27 -4.36 0.56 -4.92
C ARG A 27 -3.20 1.56 -4.95
N LEU A 28 -3.24 2.58 -4.08
CA LEU A 28 -2.16 3.56 -3.98
C LEU A 28 -0.82 2.91 -3.59
N GLN A 29 -0.85 1.90 -2.72
CA GLN A 29 0.33 1.12 -2.38
C GLN A 29 0.71 0.08 -3.46
N GLY A 30 -0.11 -0.10 -4.50
CA GLY A 30 0.15 -1.03 -5.60
C GLY A 30 -0.20 -2.49 -5.31
N PHE A 31 -1.07 -2.75 -4.34
CA PHE A 31 -1.60 -4.10 -4.11
C PHE A 31 -2.51 -4.54 -5.28
N PRO A 32 -2.53 -5.84 -5.63
CA PRO A 32 -3.43 -6.36 -6.64
C PRO A 32 -4.91 -6.24 -6.20
N GLU A 33 -5.84 -6.16 -7.15
CA GLU A 33 -7.28 -6.09 -6.85
C GLU A 33 -7.78 -7.31 -6.07
N SER A 34 -7.17 -8.48 -6.29
CA SER A 34 -7.46 -9.72 -5.57
C SER A 34 -6.97 -9.74 -4.12
N PHE A 35 -6.21 -8.72 -3.68
CA PHE A 35 -5.73 -8.66 -2.30
C PHE A 35 -6.90 -8.56 -1.31
N VAL A 36 -6.90 -9.45 -0.31
CA VAL A 36 -7.95 -9.51 0.72
C VAL A 36 -7.70 -8.41 1.75
N ILE A 37 -8.68 -7.51 1.90
CA ILE A 37 -8.60 -6.38 2.82
C ILE A 37 -9.28 -6.75 4.14
N PRO A 38 -8.70 -6.42 5.31
CA PRO A 38 -9.36 -6.63 6.60
C PRO A 38 -10.71 -5.91 6.67
N HIS A 39 -11.70 -6.53 7.32
CA HIS A 39 -13.03 -5.94 7.47
C HIS A 39 -13.00 -4.63 8.30
N ALA A 40 -12.11 -4.54 9.30
CA ALA A 40 -11.99 -3.38 10.16
C ALA A 40 -11.28 -2.22 9.43
N LYS A 41 -11.99 -1.09 9.30
CA LYS A 41 -11.47 0.13 8.64
C LYS A 41 -10.21 0.67 9.30
N THR A 42 -10.21 0.85 10.62
CA THR A 42 -9.06 1.39 11.38
C THR A 42 -7.81 0.54 11.18
N THR A 43 -7.96 -0.77 11.28
CA THR A 43 -6.86 -1.72 11.05
C THR A 43 -6.37 -1.64 9.61
N SER A 44 -7.26 -1.58 8.63
CA SER A 44 -6.89 -1.48 7.21
C SER A 44 -6.12 -0.20 6.91
N TYR A 45 -6.59 0.96 7.38
CA TYR A 45 -5.86 2.22 7.20
C TYR A 45 -4.49 2.19 7.86
N ARG A 46 -4.37 1.62 9.07
CA ARG A 46 -3.08 1.46 9.74
C ARG A 46 -2.15 0.54 8.95
N GLN A 47 -2.65 -0.59 8.43
CA GLN A 47 -1.85 -1.53 7.65
C GLN A 47 -1.36 -0.89 6.35
N PHE A 48 -2.24 -0.28 5.57
CA PHE A 48 -1.85 0.35 4.30
C PHE A 48 -1.00 1.63 4.51
N GLY A 49 -1.25 2.39 5.58
CA GLY A 49 -0.44 3.55 5.94
C GLY A 49 0.96 3.20 6.42
N ASN A 50 1.12 2.04 7.06
CA ASN A 50 2.43 1.50 7.47
C ASN A 50 3.06 0.58 6.42
N SER A 51 2.37 0.31 5.32
CA SER A 51 2.87 -0.56 4.27
C SER A 51 3.86 0.20 3.39
N VAL A 52 4.63 -0.58 2.65
CA VAL A 52 5.57 -0.12 1.63
C VAL A 52 4.92 -0.26 0.26
N ALA A 53 5.30 0.60 -0.68
CA ALA A 53 4.81 0.53 -2.05
C ALA A 53 5.26 -0.80 -2.70
N ILE A 54 4.30 -1.64 -3.07
CA ILE A 54 4.52 -2.97 -3.67
C ILE A 54 5.42 -2.93 -4.91
N PRO A 55 5.30 -1.95 -5.84
CA PRO A 55 6.18 -1.89 -6.99
C PRO A 55 7.66 -1.71 -6.63
N VAL A 56 7.95 -0.97 -5.54
CA VAL A 56 9.32 -0.74 -5.05
C VAL A 56 9.89 -2.01 -4.46
N ILE A 57 9.14 -2.68 -3.58
CA ILE A 57 9.57 -3.95 -2.99
C ILE A 57 9.82 -5.00 -4.06
N ARG A 58 8.94 -5.11 -5.08
CA ARG A 58 9.15 -6.04 -6.18
C ARG A 58 10.50 -5.84 -6.87
N LYS A 59 10.88 -4.59 -7.15
CA LYS A 59 12.17 -4.27 -7.78
C LYS A 59 13.37 -4.61 -6.88
N ILE A 60 13.26 -4.31 -5.59
CA ILE A 60 14.29 -4.69 -4.61
C ILE A 60 14.43 -6.21 -4.52
N SER A 61 13.31 -6.94 -4.46
CA SER A 61 13.32 -8.41 -4.42
C SER A 61 13.91 -9.02 -5.70
N GLU A 62 13.61 -8.47 -6.88
CA GLU A 62 14.23 -8.90 -8.14
C GLU A 62 15.76 -8.75 -8.10
N GLU A 63 16.27 -7.66 -7.52
CA GLU A 63 17.71 -7.43 -7.40
C GLU A 63 18.36 -8.37 -6.38
N ILE A 64 17.71 -8.59 -5.23
CA ILE A 64 18.19 -9.55 -4.22
C ILE A 64 18.29 -10.95 -4.84
N VAL A 65 17.26 -11.40 -5.56
CA VAL A 65 17.28 -12.71 -6.21
C VAL A 65 18.40 -12.79 -7.25
N ARG A 66 18.61 -11.75 -8.06
CA ARG A 66 19.71 -11.70 -9.03
C ARG A 66 21.06 -11.88 -8.34
N MET A 67 21.33 -11.10 -7.29
CA MET A 67 22.60 -11.20 -6.55
C MET A 67 22.84 -12.57 -5.93
N LEU A 68 21.79 -13.22 -5.44
CA LEU A 68 21.90 -14.57 -4.86
C LEU A 68 22.23 -15.60 -5.95
N LEU A 69 21.57 -15.54 -7.10
CA LEU A 69 21.82 -16.48 -8.22
C LEU A 69 23.20 -16.25 -8.86
N ASP A 70 23.60 -15.00 -9.06
CA ASP A 70 24.92 -14.66 -9.60
C ASP A 70 26.07 -15.13 -8.68
N SER A 71 25.82 -15.25 -7.36
CA SER A 71 26.79 -15.76 -6.40
C SER A 71 26.96 -17.30 -6.42
N GLU A 72 26.02 -18.02 -7.03
CA GLU A 72 26.06 -19.49 -7.15
C GLU A 72 26.72 -19.97 -8.46
N GLU A 73 26.77 -19.13 -9.52
CA GLU A 73 27.41 -19.47 -10.81
C GLU A 73 28.94 -19.24 -10.83
N GLY A 74 29.52 -18.77 -9.71
CA GLY A 74 30.94 -18.47 -9.56
C GLY A 74 31.78 -19.54 -8.84
N VAL A 75 31.29 -20.78 -8.70
CA VAL A 75 32.01 -21.92 -8.08
C VAL A 75 32.28 -23.03 -9.08
#